data_AF-A0AAW5DVU7-F1
#
_entry.id   AF-A0AAW5DVU7-F1
#
_cell.length_a   1.000
_cell.length_b   1.000
_cell.length_c   1.000
_cell.angle_alpha   90.00
_cell.angle_beta   90.00
_cell.angle_gamma   90.00
#
_symmetry.space_group_name_H-M   'P 1'
#
loop_
_entity.id
_entity.type
_entity.pdbx_description
1 polymer ?
#
loop_
_entity_poly.entity_id
_entity_poly.type
_entity_poly.pdbx_seq_one_letter_code
_entity_poly.pdbx_strand_id
1 'polypeptide(L)' 'MKKVERILVKLAIIQLIFLLLAQFLLLYSPLTPYITRMIEYEGVNQSKSTEIIETFHQNN' A
#
# COMPACT_ATOMS: atom_id res chain seq x y z
N MET A 1 25.50 12.43 32.39
CA MET A 1 24.03 12.68 32.33
C MET A 1 23.66 13.66 31.21
N LYS A 2 24.16 14.91 31.17
CA LYS A 2 23.78 15.90 30.13
C LYS A 2 24.24 15.60 28.68
N LYS A 3 25.34 14.84 28.49
CA LYS A 3 25.88 14.54 27.15
C LYS A 3 25.12 13.40 26.46
N VAL A 4 24.88 12.31 27.19
CA VAL A 4 24.18 11.13 26.68
C VAL A 4 22.73 11.45 26.33
N GLU A 5 22.03 12.19 27.19
CA GLU A 5 20.65 12.64 26.94
C GLU A 5 20.55 13.48 25.66
N ARG A 6 21.46 14.44 25.47
CA ARG A 6 21.52 15.26 24.25
C ARG A 6 21.75 14.42 22.99
N ILE A 7 22.55 13.37 23.08
CA ILE A 7 22.80 12.46 21.97
C ILE A 7 21.55 11.64 21.67
N LEU A 8 20.89 11.09 22.69
CA LEU A 8 19.65 10.32 22.54
C LEU A 8 18.53 11.15 21.91
N VAL A 9 18.35 12.40 22.35
CA VAL A 9 17.34 13.29 21.77
C VAL A 9 17.66 13.60 20.31
N LYS A 10 18.93 13.86 19.97
CA LYS A 10 19.32 14.06 18.56
C LYS A 10 19.05 12.83 17.71
N LEU A 11 19.38 11.64 18.20
CA LEU A 11 19.11 10.39 17.50
C LEU A 11 17.60 10.14 17.33
N ALA A 12 16.81 10.41 18.37
CA ALA A 12 15.35 10.28 18.31
C ALA A 12 14.73 11.23 17.27
N ILE A 13 15.23 12.48 17.19
CA ILE A 13 14.76 13.45 16.17
C ILE A 13 15.13 12.98 14.77
N ILE A 14 16.37 12.52 14.56
CA ILE A 14 16.81 11.99 13.26
C ILE A 14 15.95 10.78 12.86
N GLN A 15 15.73 9.85 13.79
CA GLN A 15 14.87 8.70 13.59
C GLN A 15 13.44 9.11 13.23
N LEU A 16 12.88 10.11 13.91
CA LEU A 16 11.54 10.62 13.65
C LEU A 16 11.43 11.20 12.23
N ILE A 17 12.44 11.94 11.77
CA ILE A 17 12.48 12.50 10.41
C ILE A 17 12.49 11.38 9.38
N PHE A 18 13.34 10.36 9.55
CA PHE A 18 13.36 9.20 8.66
C PHE A 18 12.04 8.43 8.67
N LEU A 19 11.38 8.34 9.82
CA LEU A 19 10.09 7.66 9.95
C LEU A 19 8.99 8.40 9.19
N LEU A 20 8.94 9.73 9.28
CA LEU A 20 8.02 10.56 8.51
C LEU A 20 8.29 10.49 7.00
N LEU A 21 9.56 10.50 6.60
CA LEU A 21 9.95 10.33 5.19
C LEU A 21 9.52 8.95 4.66
N ALA A 22 9.78 7.88 5.39
CA ALA A 22 9.34 6.54 5.03
C ALA A 22 7.82 6.47 4.91
N GLN A 23 7.08 7.06 5.87
CA GLN A 23 5.62 7.11 5.83
C GLN A 23 5.10 7.88 4.61
N PHE A 24 5.73 9.02 4.29
CA PHE A 24 5.36 9.81 3.11
C PHE A 24 5.60 9.04 1.81
N LEU A 25 6.77 8.39 1.69
CA LEU A 25 7.12 7.56 0.54
C LEU A 25 6.16 6.37 0.41
N LEU A 26 5.76 5.73 1.50
CA LEU A 26 4.84 4.59 1.46
C LEU A 26 3.37 4.99 1.24
N LEU A 27 2.95 6.19 1.61
CA LEU A 27 1.55 6.61 1.48
C LEU A 27 1.26 7.30 0.14
N TYR A 28 2.18 8.13 -0.34
CA TYR A 28 1.93 9.01 -1.49
C TYR A 28 2.74 8.64 -2.74
N SER A 29 3.74 7.76 -2.62
CA SER A 29 4.50 7.33 -3.79
C SER A 29 3.79 6.19 -4.51
N PRO A 30 3.84 6.13 -5.86
CA PRO A 30 3.42 4.93 -6.61
C PRO A 30 4.28 3.69 -6.32
N LEU A 31 5.29 3.79 -5.45
CA LEU A 31 6.13 2.69 -4.99
C LEU A 31 5.44 1.76 -3.98
N THR A 32 4.33 2.19 -3.36
CA THR A 32 3.57 1.43 -2.36
C THR A 32 3.26 -0.02 -2.79
N PRO A 33 2.68 -0.30 -3.98
CA PRO A 33 2.39 -1.68 -4.41
C PRO A 33 3.64 -2.54 -4.68
N TYR A 34 4.80 -1.92 -4.92
CA TYR A 34 6.06 -2.65 -5.16
C TYR A 34 6.76 -3.05 -3.86
N ILE A 35 6.67 -2.21 -2.82
CA ILE A 35 7.28 -2.44 -1.50
C ILE A 35 6.32 -3.25 -0.62
N THR A 36 5.07 -2.81 -0.55
CA THR A 36 3.96 -3.55 0.04
C THR A 36 3.36 -4.39 -1.06
N ARG A 37 4.01 -5.52 -1.41
CA ARG A 37 3.34 -6.58 -2.15
C ARG A 37 2.18 -7.08 -1.30
N MET A 38 1.04 -6.43 -1.40
CA MET A 38 -0.24 -7.06 -1.10
C MET A 38 -0.34 -8.14 -2.16
N ILE A 39 0.02 -9.37 -1.79
CA ILE A 39 -0.34 -10.53 -2.59
C ILE A 39 -1.86 -10.57 -2.43
N GLU A 40 -2.57 -9.81 -3.25
CA GLU A 40 -3.97 -10.06 -3.53
C GLU A 40 -3.94 -11.44 -4.18
N TYR A 41 -4.17 -12.44 -3.35
CA TYR A 41 -4.48 -13.77 -3.84
C TYR A 41 -5.84 -13.59 -4.50
N GLU A 42 -5.84 -13.35 -5.82
CA GLU A 42 -7.00 -13.49 -6.69
C GLU A 42 -7.42 -14.97 -6.75
N GLY A 43 -7.55 -15.61 -5.59
CA GLY A 43 -8.30 -16.83 -5.43
C GLY A 43 -9.77 -16.46 -5.50
N VAL A 44 -10.32 -16.51 -6.72
CA VAL A 44 -11.75 -16.51 -7.04
C VAL A 44 -12.42 -15.13 -7.14
N ASN A 45 -12.26 -14.47 -8.29
CA ASN A 45 -13.40 -14.00 -9.11
C ASN A 45 -12.95 -13.37 -10.45
N GLN A 46 -12.21 -14.14 -11.25
CA GLN A 46 -12.15 -13.91 -12.69
C GLN A 46 -13.40 -14.52 -13.34
N SER A 47 -14.55 -13.84 -13.24
CA SER A 47 -15.64 -13.89 -14.23
C SER A 47 -16.88 -13.19 -13.68
N LYS A 48 -17.03 -11.89 -13.93
CA LYS A 48 -18.36 -11.24 -14.06
C LYS A 48 -18.26 -9.82 -14.65
N SER A 49 -17.32 -9.62 -15.57
CA SER A 49 -17.26 -8.41 -16.38
C SER A 49 -16.77 -8.73 -17.79
N THR A 50 -17.35 -9.76 -18.43
CA THR A 50 -17.28 -9.97 -19.88
C THR A 50 -18.46 -10.87 -20.26
N GLU A 51 -19.24 -10.47 -21.29
CA GLU A 51 -20.50 -11.04 -21.82
C GLU A 51 -21.75 -10.73 -20.96
N ILE A 52 -22.73 -9.89 -21.34
CA ILE A 52 -23.13 -9.38 -22.66
C ILE A 52 -23.09 -10.47 -23.75
N ILE A 53 -23.75 -11.60 -23.48
CA ILE A 53 -24.40 -12.42 -24.52
C ILE A 53 -25.83 -12.63 -24.01
N GLU A 54 -26.71 -11.68 -24.30
CA GLU A 54 -27.67 -11.84 -25.40
C GLU A 54 -28.45 -13.17 -25.31
N THR A 55 -29.31 -13.30 -24.30
CA THR A 55 -30.51 -14.15 -24.43
C THR A 55 -31.75 -13.25 -24.56
N PHE A 56 -31.69 -12.33 -25.51
CA PHE A 56 -32.89 -11.71 -26.11
C PHE A 56 -33.41 -12.60 -27.27
N HIS A 57 -33.49 -13.92 -27.11
CA HIS A 57 -34.25 -14.74 -28.06
C HIS A 57 -34.51 -16.16 -27.53
N GLN A 58 -35.61 -16.33 -26.80
CA GLN A 58 -36.37 -17.58 -26.84
C GLN A 58 -37.85 -17.19 -26.85
N ASN A 59 -38.30 -16.83 -28.05
CA ASN A 59 -39.71 -16.76 -28.39
C ASN A 59 -40.27 -18.19 -28.40
N ASN A 60 -41.19 -18.51 -27.49
CA ASN A 60 -42.32 -19.38 -27.78
C ASN A 60 -43.45 -19.12 -26.77
#